data_AF-A0A134BCF9-F1
#
_entry.id   AF-A0A134BCF9-F1
#
_cell.length_a   1.000
_cell.length_b   1.000
_cell.length_c   1.000
_cell.angle_alpha   90.00
_cell.angle_beta   90.00
_cell.angle_gamma   90.00
#
_symmetry.space_group_name_H-M   'P 1'
#
loop_
_entity.id
_entity.type
_entity.pdbx_description
1 polymer ?
#
loop_
_entity_poly.entity_id
_entity_poly.type
_entity_poly.pdbx_seq_one_letter_code
_entity_poly.pdbx_strand_id
1 'polypeptide(L)'
;MDNFKIQSIYIGENCNEKYCKVLKRGCEYKFYSGNLTEEINLYGDNINICALVGKNGSGKSSLLDILYRLANNFGYLLFRGVVMPGAETPKFIKELYASIKFKIDEKDLELGCEDTKMYLKENSDIVWDDEYHGEVIKDSKMEGKAKGYFDIFPSSENDNKIVNIASKFFYTIVTNYSIQSFNYDDYEDEGEWLHNVFHKNDGYSHPIVLNPFRTTSGIDIENEGELTNYRLSAILLKDQGIIKENKEKKSFIDGYHLKRLEYHYSPFKYYSNIFDSLKDGDLEKEEHKEDDAPSLIKFINGKFLEAFKIKGSCTNLILNSRPLKTIFQ
;
A
#
# COMPACT_ATOMS: atom_id res chain seq x y z
N MET A 1 9.53 -26.77 0.46
CA MET A 1 10.64 -25.81 0.39
C MET A 1 10.10 -24.68 -0.42
N ASP A 2 9.90 -23.52 0.21
CA ASP A 2 9.04 -22.49 -0.34
C ASP A 2 9.88 -21.62 -1.28
N ASN A 3 9.92 -22.02 -2.55
CA ASN A 3 10.79 -21.42 -3.56
C ASN A 3 10.02 -20.36 -4.36
N PHE A 4 10.38 -19.10 -4.18
CA PHE A 4 9.81 -18.01 -4.97
C PHE A 4 10.73 -17.61 -6.14
N LYS A 5 10.19 -17.49 -7.35
CA LYS A 5 10.95 -17.03 -8.53
C LYS A 5 10.06 -16.38 -9.57
N ILE A 6 10.36 -15.14 -9.98
CA ILE A 6 9.71 -14.52 -11.15
C ILE A 6 10.35 -15.07 -12.43
N GLN A 7 9.61 -15.76 -13.27
CA GLN A 7 10.16 -16.47 -14.44
C GLN A 7 10.24 -15.56 -15.67
N SER A 8 9.15 -14.86 -16.00
CA SER A 8 9.07 -14.03 -17.19
C SER A 8 7.98 -12.96 -17.08
N ILE A 9 8.11 -11.93 -17.92
CA ILE A 9 7.05 -10.95 -18.20
C ILE A 9 6.77 -10.98 -19.70
N TYR A 10 5.51 -11.15 -20.08
CA TYR A 10 5.05 -11.09 -21.46
C TYR A 10 4.34 -9.75 -21.72
N ILE A 11 4.63 -9.14 -22.88
CA ILE A 11 3.95 -7.93 -23.36
C ILE A 11 3.06 -8.32 -24.53
N GLY A 12 1.75 -8.15 -24.39
CA GLY A 12 0.77 -8.48 -25.41
C GLY A 12 0.80 -7.55 -26.63
N GLU A 13 0.33 -8.05 -27.77
CA GLU A 13 0.29 -7.31 -29.04
C GLU A 13 -0.55 -6.03 -28.96
N ASN A 14 -1.61 -6.04 -28.15
CA ASN A 14 -2.54 -4.92 -28.01
C ASN A 14 -2.14 -3.94 -26.89
N CYS A 15 -0.99 -4.14 -26.23
CA CYS A 15 -0.57 -3.29 -25.11
C CYS A 15 -0.34 -1.85 -25.58
N ASN A 16 -0.90 -0.86 -24.89
CA ASN A 16 -0.69 0.54 -25.27
C ASN A 16 0.82 0.88 -25.29
N GLU A 17 1.23 1.60 -26.33
CA GLU A 17 2.62 1.98 -26.59
C GLU A 17 3.23 2.77 -25.43
N LYS A 18 2.42 3.59 -24.74
CA LYS A 18 2.86 4.37 -23.57
C LYS A 18 3.40 3.49 -22.43
N TYR A 19 2.76 2.34 -22.17
CA TYR A 19 3.22 1.40 -21.14
C TYR A 19 4.42 0.58 -21.60
N CYS A 20 4.53 0.31 -22.90
CA CYS A 20 5.61 -0.48 -23.47
C CYS A 20 6.95 0.27 -23.36
N LYS A 21 6.95 1.60 -23.52
CA LYS A 21 8.18 2.42 -23.62
C LYS A 21 9.13 1.86 -24.68
N VAL A 22 10.20 1.17 -24.28
CA VAL A 22 11.19 0.54 -25.18
C VAL A 22 10.99 -0.97 -25.36
N LEU A 23 10.01 -1.56 -24.67
CA LEU A 23 9.67 -2.97 -24.77
C LEU A 23 8.93 -3.25 -26.08
N LYS A 24 9.16 -4.44 -26.63
CA LYS A 24 8.51 -4.95 -27.82
C LYS A 24 7.23 -5.68 -27.43
N ARG A 25 6.16 -5.38 -28.16
CA ARG A 25 4.92 -6.14 -28.13
C ARG A 25 5.14 -7.56 -28.69
N GLY A 26 4.30 -8.50 -28.27
CA GLY A 26 4.38 -9.91 -28.66
C GLY A 26 5.61 -10.64 -28.11
N CYS A 27 6.32 -10.06 -27.15
CA CYS A 27 7.60 -10.60 -26.65
C CYS A 27 7.50 -11.03 -25.19
N GLU A 28 8.07 -12.20 -24.90
CA GLU A 28 8.30 -12.69 -23.54
C GLU A 28 9.74 -12.40 -23.10
N TYR A 29 9.88 -11.70 -21.99
CA TYR A 29 11.15 -11.35 -21.36
C TYR A 29 11.40 -12.30 -20.19
N LYS A 30 12.33 -13.25 -20.38
CA LYS A 30 12.69 -14.25 -19.36
C LYS A 30 13.80 -13.73 -18.46
N PHE A 31 13.65 -13.94 -17.15
CA PHE A 31 14.65 -13.54 -16.14
C PHE A 31 15.78 -14.55 -15.99
N TYR A 32 15.58 -15.75 -16.51
CA TYR A 32 16.47 -16.89 -16.28
C TYR A 32 16.73 -17.62 -17.60
N SER A 33 17.97 -18.06 -17.78
CA SER A 33 18.46 -18.66 -19.02
C SER A 33 18.28 -20.19 -19.06
N GLY A 34 17.90 -20.80 -17.93
CA GLY A 34 17.72 -22.25 -17.80
C GLY A 34 19.03 -23.02 -17.57
N ASN A 35 20.12 -22.32 -17.23
CA ASN A 35 21.42 -22.93 -16.95
C ASN A 35 21.54 -23.38 -15.48
N LEU A 36 22.11 -24.57 -15.24
CA LEU A 36 22.28 -25.17 -13.90
C LEU A 36 23.05 -24.29 -12.89
N THR A 37 23.90 -23.37 -13.36
CA THR A 37 24.68 -22.48 -12.50
C THR A 37 23.85 -21.43 -11.76
N GLU A 38 22.56 -21.27 -12.09
CA GLU A 38 21.64 -20.34 -11.44
C GLU A 38 21.08 -20.87 -10.09
N GLU A 39 21.42 -22.09 -9.67
CA GLU A 39 20.86 -22.78 -8.49
C GLU A 39 21.80 -22.83 -7.26
N ILE A 40 22.81 -21.97 -7.17
CA ILE A 40 23.70 -21.94 -5.99
C ILE A 40 22.96 -21.24 -4.83
N ASN A 41 22.47 -22.04 -3.87
CA ASN A 41 21.82 -21.54 -2.66
C ASN A 41 22.84 -21.00 -1.64
N LEU A 42 23.33 -19.78 -1.86
CA LEU A 42 24.23 -19.08 -0.93
C LEU A 42 23.49 -18.42 0.25
N TYR A 43 22.21 -18.11 0.09
CA TYR A 43 21.47 -17.23 0.99
C TYR A 43 20.55 -17.97 1.96
N GLY A 44 20.38 -19.28 1.80
CA GLY A 44 19.50 -20.10 2.62
C GLY A 44 18.14 -20.33 1.97
N ASP A 45 17.35 -21.19 2.59
CA ASP A 45 16.03 -21.56 2.09
C ASP A 45 15.09 -20.34 2.03
N ASN A 46 14.20 -20.34 1.05
CA ASN A 46 13.20 -19.30 0.80
C ASN A 46 13.75 -17.91 0.42
N ILE A 47 15.05 -17.81 0.09
CA ILE A 47 15.65 -16.57 -0.40
C ILE A 47 16.06 -16.74 -1.88
N ASN A 48 15.46 -15.92 -2.74
CA ASN A 48 15.82 -15.80 -4.14
C ASN A 48 16.38 -14.40 -4.41
N ILE A 49 17.55 -14.32 -5.06
CA ILE A 49 18.15 -13.05 -5.47
C ILE A 49 18.26 -13.03 -6.99
N CYS A 50 17.67 -12.01 -7.60
CA CYS A 50 17.72 -11.76 -9.03
C CYS A 50 18.32 -10.38 -9.29
N ALA A 51 19.31 -10.31 -10.18
CA ALA A 51 19.90 -9.06 -10.62
C ALA A 51 19.58 -8.81 -12.10
N LEU A 52 18.81 -7.75 -12.37
CA LEU A 52 18.48 -7.35 -13.75
C LEU A 52 19.53 -6.37 -14.28
N VAL A 53 20.43 -6.84 -15.13
CA VAL A 53 21.55 -6.07 -15.69
C VAL A 53 21.45 -5.92 -17.21
N GLY A 54 21.97 -4.81 -17.74
CA GLY A 54 21.89 -4.53 -19.18
C GLY A 54 22.27 -3.09 -19.51
N LYS A 55 22.51 -2.81 -20.79
CA LYS A 55 22.88 -1.46 -21.28
C LYS A 55 21.83 -0.41 -20.94
N ASN A 56 22.21 0.86 -20.88
CA ASN A 56 21.26 1.96 -20.73
C ASN A 56 20.23 1.92 -21.88
N GLY A 57 18.96 2.16 -21.55
CA GLY A 57 17.86 2.07 -22.52
C GLY A 57 17.43 0.65 -22.90
N SER A 58 17.98 -0.41 -22.29
CA SER A 58 17.59 -1.81 -22.61
C SER A 58 16.22 -2.25 -22.09
N GLY A 59 15.43 -1.37 -21.47
CA GLY A 59 14.09 -1.68 -20.96
C GLY A 59 14.01 -2.26 -19.56
N LYS A 60 15.09 -2.25 -18.77
CA LYS A 60 15.09 -2.78 -17.39
C LYS A 60 14.01 -2.14 -16.52
N SER A 61 13.96 -0.81 -16.48
CA SER A 61 12.95 -0.07 -15.71
C SER A 61 11.56 -0.27 -16.30
N SER A 62 11.43 -0.32 -17.63
CA SER A 62 10.14 -0.58 -18.30
C SER A 62 9.55 -1.95 -17.94
N LEU A 63 10.37 -2.99 -17.76
CA LEU A 63 9.91 -4.29 -17.28
C LEU A 63 9.38 -4.22 -15.85
N LEU A 64 10.07 -3.49 -14.98
CA LEU A 64 9.62 -3.27 -13.60
C LEU A 64 8.33 -2.45 -13.57
N ASP A 65 8.20 -1.42 -14.43
CA ASP A 65 6.97 -0.65 -14.53
C ASP A 65 5.77 -1.55 -14.89
N ILE A 66 5.93 -2.49 -15.83
CA ILE A 66 4.88 -3.46 -16.18
C ILE A 66 4.48 -4.32 -14.98
N LEU A 67 5.45 -4.84 -14.23
CA LEU A 67 5.19 -5.58 -13.00
C LEU A 67 4.37 -4.74 -12.00
N TYR A 68 4.74 -3.47 -11.80
CA TYR A 68 4.04 -2.61 -10.85
C TYR A 68 2.60 -2.32 -11.28
N ARG A 69 2.37 -2.09 -12.58
CA ARG A 69 1.02 -1.90 -13.13
C ARG A 69 0.14 -3.14 -12.96
N LEU A 70 0.70 -4.34 -13.20
CA LEU A 70 -0.01 -5.61 -12.98
C LEU A 70 -0.38 -5.80 -11.51
N ALA A 71 0.57 -5.59 -10.59
CA ALA A 71 0.30 -5.69 -9.16
C ALA A 71 -0.73 -4.66 -8.69
N ASN A 72 -0.68 -3.42 -9.22
CA ASN A 72 -1.65 -2.38 -8.92
C ASN A 72 -3.07 -2.77 -9.39
N ASN A 73 -3.23 -3.19 -10.65
CA ASN A 73 -4.54 -3.60 -11.18
C ASN A 73 -5.11 -4.81 -10.42
N PHE A 74 -4.25 -5.76 -10.04
CA PHE A 74 -4.65 -6.92 -9.27
C PHE A 74 -5.16 -6.52 -7.88
N GLY A 75 -4.42 -5.67 -7.17
CA GLY A 75 -4.86 -5.10 -5.90
C GLY A 75 -6.16 -4.32 -6.02
N TYR A 76 -6.32 -3.52 -7.09
CA TYR A 76 -7.53 -2.74 -7.32
C TYR A 76 -8.76 -3.66 -7.36
N LEU A 77 -8.69 -4.75 -8.14
CA LEU A 77 -9.82 -5.68 -8.27
C LEU A 77 -10.06 -6.50 -7.00
N LEU A 78 -9.00 -6.95 -6.32
CA LEU A 78 -9.13 -7.73 -5.08
C LEU A 78 -9.76 -6.95 -3.92
N PHE A 79 -9.44 -5.66 -3.80
CA PHE A 79 -9.83 -4.84 -2.66
C PHE A 79 -10.83 -3.73 -3.03
N ARG A 80 -11.43 -3.77 -4.22
CA ARG A 80 -12.47 -2.79 -4.62
C ARG A 80 -13.61 -2.78 -3.61
N GLY A 81 -14.02 -1.59 -3.19
CA GLY A 81 -15.10 -1.40 -2.21
C GLY A 81 -14.65 -1.47 -0.75
N VAL A 82 -13.39 -1.84 -0.45
CA VAL A 82 -12.81 -1.69 0.88
C VAL A 82 -12.41 -0.23 1.07
N VAL A 83 -13.04 0.46 2.02
CA VAL A 83 -12.71 1.85 2.35
C VAL A 83 -11.76 1.85 3.55
N MET A 84 -10.52 2.27 3.34
CA MET A 84 -9.57 2.53 4.41
C MET A 84 -9.45 4.03 4.66
N PRO A 85 -9.87 4.54 5.85
CA PRO A 85 -9.74 5.95 6.16
C PRO A 85 -8.30 6.43 6.03
N GLY A 86 -8.08 7.47 5.21
CA GLY A 86 -6.77 8.07 4.99
C GLY A 86 -5.87 7.36 3.99
N ALA A 87 -6.37 6.34 3.27
CA ALA A 87 -5.68 5.77 2.12
C ALA A 87 -6.16 6.41 0.81
N GLU A 88 -5.24 6.70 -0.10
CA GLU A 88 -5.61 7.01 -1.48
C GLU A 88 -6.29 5.82 -2.14
N THR A 89 -7.28 6.08 -2.99
CA THR A 89 -8.01 5.01 -3.69
C THR A 89 -7.19 4.56 -4.90
N PRO A 90 -6.80 3.27 -4.99
CA PRO A 90 -6.07 2.77 -6.15
C PRO A 90 -6.82 3.06 -7.45
N LYS A 91 -6.11 3.23 -8.56
CA LYS A 91 -6.70 3.45 -9.89
C LYS A 91 -6.37 2.28 -10.80
N PHE A 92 -7.39 1.75 -11.47
CA PHE A 92 -7.21 0.68 -12.46
C PHE A 92 -6.66 1.25 -13.77
N ILE A 93 -5.62 0.62 -14.29
CA ILE A 93 -4.92 1.01 -15.52
C ILE A 93 -5.50 0.21 -16.69
N LYS A 94 -6.16 0.90 -17.61
CA LYS A 94 -6.75 0.33 -18.84
C LYS A 94 -5.73 0.24 -19.96
N GLU A 95 -6.04 -0.53 -21.00
CA GLU A 95 -5.23 -0.75 -22.21
C GLU A 95 -3.86 -1.40 -21.94
N LEU A 96 -3.72 -2.04 -20.78
CA LEU A 96 -2.57 -2.86 -20.42
C LEU A 96 -2.81 -4.29 -20.91
N TYR A 97 -1.89 -4.81 -21.72
CA TYR A 97 -1.88 -6.22 -22.11
C TYR A 97 -0.53 -6.81 -21.74
N ALA A 98 -0.48 -7.49 -20.59
CA ALA A 98 0.75 -8.08 -20.10
C ALA A 98 0.45 -9.24 -19.14
N SER A 99 1.40 -10.15 -18.98
CA SER A 99 1.35 -11.16 -17.93
C SER A 99 2.70 -11.33 -17.27
N ILE A 100 2.68 -11.69 -15.98
CA ILE A 100 3.87 -12.12 -15.23
C ILE A 100 3.70 -13.59 -14.87
N LYS A 101 4.71 -14.39 -15.23
CA LYS A 101 4.84 -15.78 -14.79
C LYS A 101 5.81 -15.87 -13.65
N PHE A 102 5.42 -16.58 -12.61
CA PHE A 102 6.21 -16.74 -11.40
C PHE A 102 5.92 -18.10 -10.77
N LYS A 103 6.86 -18.57 -9.96
CA LYS A 103 6.75 -19.80 -9.20
C LYS A 103 6.71 -19.46 -7.73
N ILE A 104 5.74 -20.02 -7.02
CA ILE A 104 5.70 -20.05 -5.55
C ILE A 104 5.67 -21.52 -5.19
N ASP A 105 6.70 -21.96 -4.45
CA ASP A 105 6.96 -23.33 -4.08
C ASP A 105 7.17 -24.21 -5.33
N GLU A 106 6.22 -25.09 -5.62
CA GLU A 106 6.21 -25.95 -6.81
C GLU A 106 5.14 -25.56 -7.83
N LYS A 107 4.40 -24.48 -7.60
CA LYS A 107 3.26 -24.06 -8.41
C LYS A 107 3.69 -23.01 -9.42
N ASP A 108 3.43 -23.27 -10.70
CA ASP A 108 3.61 -22.28 -11.75
C ASP A 108 2.35 -21.41 -11.84
N LEU A 109 2.52 -20.10 -11.64
CA LEU A 109 1.45 -19.12 -11.59
C LEU A 109 1.64 -18.06 -12.68
N GLU A 110 0.53 -17.58 -13.23
CA GLU A 110 0.52 -16.48 -14.20
C GLU A 110 -0.56 -15.47 -13.83
N LEU A 111 -0.16 -14.23 -13.53
CA LEU A 111 -1.08 -13.10 -13.40
C LEU A 111 -1.09 -12.33 -14.72
N GLY A 112 -2.24 -12.29 -15.39
CA GLY A 112 -2.42 -11.60 -16.66
C GLY A 112 -3.42 -10.46 -16.58
N CYS A 113 -3.23 -9.46 -17.43
CA CYS A 113 -4.15 -8.36 -17.69
C CYS A 113 -4.36 -8.24 -19.19
N GLU A 114 -5.64 -8.15 -19.59
CA GLU A 114 -6.10 -7.93 -20.95
C GLU A 114 -7.11 -6.78 -20.93
N ASP A 115 -6.59 -5.55 -21.00
CA ASP A 115 -7.34 -4.31 -20.83
C ASP A 115 -8.10 -4.26 -19.49
N THR A 116 -9.43 -4.47 -19.51
CA THR A 116 -10.27 -4.43 -18.31
C THR A 116 -10.27 -5.73 -17.53
N LYS A 117 -9.81 -6.82 -18.12
CA LYS A 117 -9.88 -8.16 -17.53
C LYS A 117 -8.55 -8.53 -16.90
N MET A 118 -8.61 -9.16 -15.73
CA MET A 118 -7.46 -9.80 -15.13
C MET A 118 -7.76 -11.26 -14.83
N TYR A 119 -6.71 -12.07 -14.83
CA TYR A 119 -6.80 -13.47 -14.43
C TYR A 119 -5.54 -13.90 -13.68
N LEU A 120 -5.70 -14.89 -12.82
CA LEU A 120 -4.62 -15.65 -12.20
C LEU A 120 -4.79 -17.12 -12.61
N LYS A 121 -3.75 -17.68 -13.22
CA LYS A 121 -3.67 -19.11 -13.53
C LYS A 121 -2.74 -19.81 -12.56
N GLU A 122 -3.07 -21.04 -12.21
CA GLU A 122 -2.21 -21.99 -11.50
C GLU A 122 -2.08 -23.24 -12.38
N ASN A 123 -0.86 -23.61 -12.78
CA ASN A 123 -0.57 -24.73 -13.67
C ASN A 123 -1.38 -24.72 -14.98
N SER A 124 -1.63 -23.53 -15.53
CA SER A 124 -2.45 -23.24 -16.73
C SER A 124 -3.96 -23.17 -16.53
N ASP A 125 -4.49 -23.57 -15.37
CA ASP A 125 -5.91 -23.46 -15.06
C ASP A 125 -6.22 -22.09 -14.45
N ILE A 126 -7.26 -21.42 -14.92
CA ILE A 126 -7.72 -20.14 -14.33
C ILE A 126 -8.30 -20.43 -12.94
N VAL A 127 -7.66 -19.90 -11.90
CA VAL A 127 -8.10 -20.01 -10.50
C VAL A 127 -8.80 -18.75 -9.99
N TRP A 128 -8.64 -17.64 -10.71
CA TRP A 128 -9.34 -16.39 -10.47
C TRP A 128 -9.37 -15.56 -11.75
N ASP A 129 -10.47 -14.89 -11.99
CA ASP A 129 -10.62 -13.85 -12.99
C ASP A 129 -11.61 -12.80 -12.49
N ASP A 130 -11.40 -11.54 -12.88
CA ASP A 130 -12.30 -10.45 -12.59
C ASP A 130 -12.16 -9.36 -13.66
N GLU A 131 -13.17 -8.51 -13.78
CA GLU A 131 -13.25 -7.46 -14.78
C GLU A 131 -13.54 -6.09 -14.14
N TYR A 132 -12.86 -5.08 -14.67
CA TYR A 132 -13.12 -3.70 -14.35
C TYR A 132 -14.42 -3.23 -15.04
N HIS A 133 -15.38 -2.76 -14.24
CA HIS A 133 -16.68 -2.28 -14.72
C HIS A 133 -16.91 -0.77 -14.51
N GLY A 134 -15.86 0.00 -14.21
CA GLY A 134 -15.96 1.41 -13.83
C GLY A 134 -15.75 1.65 -12.33
N GLU A 135 -15.68 2.92 -11.93
CA GLU A 135 -15.72 3.28 -10.51
C GLU A 135 -17.12 2.99 -9.96
N VAL A 136 -17.20 2.28 -8.83
CA VAL A 136 -18.45 2.20 -8.08
C VAL A 136 -18.75 3.61 -7.59
N ILE A 137 -19.74 4.27 -8.22
CA ILE A 137 -20.29 5.52 -7.73
C ILE A 137 -20.64 5.29 -6.26
N LYS A 138 -19.91 5.95 -5.35
CA LYS A 138 -20.31 6.05 -3.95
C LYS A 138 -21.71 6.66 -3.97
N ASP A 139 -22.72 5.85 -3.69
CA ASP A 139 -24.08 6.32 -3.54
C ASP A 139 -24.02 7.46 -2.51
N SER A 140 -24.33 8.69 -2.94
CA SER A 140 -24.17 9.94 -2.19
C SER A 140 -25.10 10.03 -0.96
N LYS A 141 -25.68 8.91 -0.55
CA LYS A 141 -26.50 8.74 0.65
C LYS A 141 -25.71 8.27 1.88
N MET A 142 -24.42 7.98 1.77
CA MET A 142 -23.58 7.59 2.92
C MET A 142 -22.80 8.75 3.58
N GLU A 143 -23.01 10.00 3.16
CA GLU A 143 -22.36 11.19 3.76
C GLU A 143 -22.80 11.50 5.21
N GLY A 144 -23.74 10.75 5.79
CA GLY A 144 -24.27 11.06 7.12
C GLY A 144 -23.86 10.14 8.28
N LYS A 145 -23.24 8.96 8.04
CA LYS A 145 -23.11 7.93 9.09
C LYS A 145 -21.87 7.03 9.00
N ALA A 146 -20.74 7.50 8.49
CA ALA A 146 -19.47 6.82 8.73
C ALA A 146 -18.97 7.10 10.16
N LYS A 147 -19.73 6.64 11.17
CA LYS A 147 -19.11 6.33 12.47
C LYS A 147 -18.04 5.29 12.15
N GLY A 148 -16.78 5.61 12.43
CA GLY A 148 -15.62 4.74 12.21
C GLY A 148 -15.94 3.31 12.58
N TYR A 149 -16.26 2.52 11.57
CA TYR A 149 -16.40 1.09 11.65
C TYR A 149 -15.16 0.58 10.94
N PHE A 150 -14.13 0.31 11.74
CA PHE A 150 -12.87 -0.30 11.30
C PHE A 150 -13.06 -1.73 10.72
N ASP A 151 -14.31 -2.21 10.65
CA ASP A 151 -14.63 -3.64 10.50
C ASP A 151 -15.65 -3.98 9.40
N ILE A 152 -15.90 -3.13 8.39
CA ILE A 152 -16.69 -3.57 7.24
C ILE A 152 -15.76 -4.13 6.15
N PHE A 153 -15.12 -5.25 6.48
CA PHE A 153 -14.78 -6.27 5.49
C PHE A 153 -16.07 -7.05 5.19
N PRO A 154 -16.50 -7.19 3.93
CA PRO A 154 -17.79 -7.78 3.61
C PRO A 154 -17.78 -9.31 3.77
N SER A 155 -18.13 -9.79 4.97
CA SER A 155 -18.65 -11.14 5.29
C SER A 155 -17.79 -12.38 4.93
N SER A 156 -17.81 -13.34 5.86
CA SER A 156 -16.90 -14.49 6.06
C SER A 156 -16.66 -15.48 4.90
N GLU A 157 -17.31 -15.37 3.75
CA GLU A 157 -17.02 -16.23 2.58
C GLU A 157 -16.23 -15.50 1.50
N ASN A 158 -16.54 -14.22 1.23
CA ASN A 158 -15.78 -13.43 0.27
C ASN A 158 -14.39 -13.10 0.80
N ASP A 159 -14.25 -12.86 2.10
CA ASP A 159 -12.95 -12.68 2.75
C ASP A 159 -12.05 -13.90 2.58
N ASN A 160 -12.60 -15.10 2.77
CA ASN A 160 -11.84 -16.34 2.58
C ASN A 160 -11.42 -16.55 1.12
N LYS A 161 -12.26 -16.14 0.15
CA LYS A 161 -11.90 -16.16 -1.27
C LYS A 161 -10.79 -15.16 -1.57
N ILE A 162 -10.93 -13.89 -1.13
CA ILE A 162 -9.91 -12.85 -1.34
C ILE A 162 -8.59 -13.27 -0.70
N VAL A 163 -8.60 -13.74 0.54
CA VAL A 163 -7.40 -14.23 1.25
C VAL A 163 -6.77 -15.41 0.51
N ASN A 164 -7.57 -16.35 0.01
CA ASN A 164 -7.07 -17.49 -0.75
C ASN A 164 -6.50 -17.11 -2.12
N ILE A 165 -7.03 -16.07 -2.78
CA ILE A 165 -6.46 -15.58 -4.04
C ILE A 165 -5.22 -14.73 -3.78
N ALA A 166 -5.25 -13.85 -2.78
CA ALA A 166 -4.13 -13.02 -2.38
C ALA A 166 -2.92 -13.88 -1.94
N SER A 167 -3.16 -15.02 -1.26
CA SER A 167 -2.08 -15.94 -0.85
C SER A 167 -1.39 -16.66 -2.01
N LYS A 168 -1.99 -16.65 -3.21
CA LYS A 168 -1.38 -17.19 -4.45
C LYS A 168 -0.53 -16.15 -5.19
N PHE A 169 -0.46 -14.92 -4.71
CA PHE A 169 0.40 -13.87 -5.24
C PHE A 169 1.41 -13.42 -4.17
N PHE A 170 2.53 -12.85 -4.60
CA PHE A 170 3.57 -12.37 -3.69
C PHE A 170 3.37 -10.89 -3.37
N TYR A 171 3.77 -10.48 -2.17
CA TYR A 171 3.77 -9.08 -1.80
C TYR A 171 5.02 -8.36 -2.34
N THR A 172 4.84 -7.20 -2.97
CA THR A 172 5.94 -6.45 -3.60
C THR A 172 6.30 -5.21 -2.78
N ILE A 173 7.55 -5.16 -2.30
CA ILE A 173 8.12 -3.95 -1.69
C ILE A 173 9.14 -3.38 -2.66
N VAL A 174 8.84 -2.20 -3.23
CA VAL A 174 9.76 -1.48 -4.10
C VAL A 174 10.46 -0.41 -3.29
N THR A 175 11.78 -0.55 -3.15
CA THR A 175 12.60 0.48 -2.50
C THR A 175 13.34 1.27 -3.57
N ASN A 176 12.85 2.46 -3.88
CA ASN A 176 13.40 3.32 -4.92
C ASN A 176 14.38 4.36 -4.34
N TYR A 177 15.67 4.04 -4.35
CA TYR A 177 16.74 4.95 -3.95
C TYR A 177 17.16 5.96 -5.04
N SER A 178 16.65 5.82 -6.26
CA SER A 178 16.87 6.84 -7.29
C SER A 178 15.87 7.97 -7.07
N ILE A 179 16.37 9.09 -6.54
CA ILE A 179 15.54 10.28 -6.24
C ILE A 179 14.87 10.79 -7.53
N GLN A 180 15.54 10.68 -8.67
CA GLN A 180 15.07 11.19 -9.97
C GLN A 180 14.11 10.25 -10.72
N SER A 181 13.80 9.05 -10.22
CA SER A 181 12.87 8.12 -10.87
C SER A 181 11.50 8.11 -10.19
N PHE A 182 10.47 7.67 -10.92
CA PHE A 182 9.07 7.69 -10.48
C PHE A 182 8.57 9.10 -10.16
N ASN A 183 9.00 10.11 -10.95
CA ASN A 183 8.38 11.43 -10.89
C ASN A 183 6.99 11.33 -11.50
N TYR A 184 6.04 12.05 -10.92
CA TYR A 184 4.65 12.05 -11.37
C TYR A 184 4.53 12.43 -12.86
N ASP A 185 5.29 13.45 -13.28
CA ASP A 185 5.28 13.97 -14.65
C ASP A 185 5.64 12.90 -15.70
N ASP A 186 6.43 11.89 -15.33
CA ASP A 186 6.81 10.78 -16.23
C ASP A 186 5.64 9.81 -16.51
N TYR A 187 4.53 9.93 -15.76
CA TYR A 187 3.37 9.04 -15.78
C TYR A 187 2.03 9.81 -15.89
N GLU A 188 2.06 11.11 -16.19
CA GLU A 188 0.86 11.97 -16.22
C GLU A 188 -0.22 11.42 -17.18
N ASP A 189 0.19 10.82 -18.30
CA ASP A 189 -0.67 10.21 -19.30
C ASP A 189 -1.25 8.83 -18.89
N GLU A 190 -0.80 8.29 -17.76
CA GLU A 190 -1.32 7.09 -17.11
C GLU A 190 -2.28 7.42 -15.95
N GLY A 191 -2.35 8.68 -15.54
CA GLY A 191 -3.11 9.16 -14.40
C GLY A 191 -2.43 8.89 -13.05
N GLU A 192 -3.15 9.19 -11.97
CA GLU A 192 -2.61 9.23 -10.60
C GLU A 192 -2.36 7.86 -9.94
N TRP A 193 -2.32 6.77 -10.71
CA TRP A 193 -2.15 5.42 -10.15
C TRP A 193 -0.85 5.31 -9.34
N LEU A 194 0.25 5.86 -9.85
CA LEU A 194 1.56 5.79 -9.21
C LEU A 194 1.57 6.57 -7.90
N HIS A 195 0.99 7.78 -7.92
CA HIS A 195 0.79 8.61 -6.73
C HIS A 195 0.00 7.84 -5.66
N ASN A 196 -1.09 7.17 -6.05
CA ASN A 196 -1.95 6.47 -5.11
C ASN A 196 -1.28 5.24 -4.50
N VAL A 197 -0.36 4.58 -5.23
CA VAL A 197 0.46 3.49 -4.65
C VAL A 197 1.52 4.02 -3.68
N PHE A 198 2.09 5.21 -3.90
CA PHE A 198 2.98 5.87 -2.92
C PHE A 198 2.24 6.30 -1.64
N HIS A 199 0.99 6.75 -1.78
CA HIS A 199 0.17 7.31 -0.70
C HIS A 199 -0.85 6.32 -0.13
N LYS A 200 -0.65 5.02 -0.38
CA LYS A 200 -1.55 4.02 0.17
C LYS A 200 -1.31 3.88 1.68
N ASN A 201 -2.37 4.06 2.45
CA ASN A 201 -2.42 3.76 3.89
C ASN A 201 -3.37 2.58 4.13
N ASP A 202 -3.15 1.52 3.37
CA ASP A 202 -4.02 0.36 3.20
C ASP A 202 -3.67 -0.80 4.15
N GLY A 203 -2.86 -0.54 5.19
CA GLY A 203 -2.40 -1.58 6.10
C GLY A 203 -1.70 -2.76 5.40
N TYR A 204 -1.08 -2.55 4.24
CA TYR A 204 -0.46 -3.57 3.39
C TYR A 204 -1.45 -4.55 2.74
N SER A 205 -2.71 -4.19 2.50
CA SER A 205 -3.62 -5.06 1.75
C SER A 205 -3.28 -5.09 0.26
N HIS A 206 -3.03 -3.93 -0.38
CA HIS A 206 -2.70 -3.87 -1.81
C HIS A 206 -1.31 -4.50 -2.03
N PRO A 207 -1.12 -5.35 -3.05
CA PRO A 207 0.02 -6.26 -3.14
C PRO A 207 1.35 -5.61 -3.57
N ILE A 208 1.39 -4.28 -3.64
CA ILE A 208 2.60 -3.51 -3.97
C ILE A 208 2.68 -2.24 -3.13
N VAL A 209 3.84 -1.95 -2.54
CA VAL A 209 4.17 -0.67 -1.90
C VAL A 209 5.42 -0.07 -2.52
N LEU A 210 5.41 1.25 -2.73
CA LEU A 210 6.57 2.01 -3.18
C LEU A 210 7.10 2.86 -2.02
N ASN A 211 8.37 2.68 -1.68
CA ASN A 211 9.07 3.41 -0.62
C ASN A 211 10.32 4.10 -1.19
N PRO A 212 10.75 5.24 -0.61
CA PRO A 212 10.09 5.98 0.47
C PRO A 212 8.83 6.70 -0.01
N PHE A 213 8.01 7.18 0.94
CA PHE A 213 6.89 8.08 0.65
C PHE A 213 7.40 9.35 -0.04
N ARG A 214 6.67 9.81 -1.07
CA ARG A 214 7.04 10.98 -1.89
C ARG A 214 5.86 11.90 -2.06
N THR A 215 6.04 13.17 -1.75
CA THR A 215 5.11 14.25 -2.10
C THR A 215 5.60 14.95 -3.37
N THR A 216 4.81 15.89 -3.89
CA THR A 216 5.24 16.81 -4.96
C THR A 216 6.46 17.65 -4.58
N SER A 217 6.71 17.86 -3.27
CA SER A 217 7.88 18.57 -2.75
C SER A 217 9.09 17.67 -2.49
N GLY A 218 8.99 16.35 -2.71
CA GLY A 218 10.09 15.40 -2.56
C GLY A 218 9.86 14.40 -1.42
N ILE A 219 10.95 14.03 -0.73
CA ILE A 219 10.92 13.04 0.36
C ILE A 219 11.00 13.79 1.69
N ASP A 220 9.97 13.64 2.53
CA ASP A 220 9.98 14.10 3.91
C ASP A 220 10.52 12.99 4.82
N ILE A 221 11.75 13.17 5.29
CA ILE A 221 12.47 12.19 6.12
C ILE A 221 11.84 12.08 7.52
N GLU A 222 11.32 13.19 8.07
CA GLU A 222 10.70 13.17 9.40
C GLU A 222 9.40 12.37 9.35
N ASN A 223 8.55 12.67 8.37
CA ASN A 223 7.31 11.94 8.15
C ASN A 223 7.57 10.44 7.86
N GLU A 224 8.55 10.09 7.02
CA GLU A 224 8.89 8.69 6.73
C GLU A 224 9.32 7.93 8.01
N GLY A 225 10.10 8.59 8.87
CA GLY A 225 10.51 8.03 10.17
C GLY A 225 9.32 7.80 11.11
N GLU A 226 8.39 8.75 11.16
CA GLU A 226 7.17 8.63 11.96
C GLU A 226 6.24 7.53 11.46
N LEU A 227 5.98 7.47 10.14
CA LEU A 227 5.19 6.41 9.52
C LEU A 227 5.79 5.03 9.79
N THR A 228 7.11 4.90 9.73
CA THR A 228 7.82 3.66 10.08
C THR A 228 7.60 3.26 11.54
N ASN A 229 7.70 4.20 12.47
CA ASN A 229 7.44 3.95 13.89
C ASN A 229 5.98 3.57 14.16
N TYR A 230 5.02 4.21 13.48
CA TYR A 230 3.61 3.85 13.57
C TYR A 230 3.35 2.44 13.05
N ARG A 231 3.92 2.07 11.89
CA ARG A 231 3.81 0.73 11.29
C ARG A 231 4.39 -0.34 12.22
N LEU A 232 5.59 -0.12 12.77
CA LEU A 232 6.22 -1.04 13.72
C LEU A 232 5.36 -1.22 14.98
N SER A 233 4.83 -0.12 15.51
CA SER A 233 3.93 -0.14 16.68
C SER A 233 2.65 -0.94 16.41
N ALA A 234 2.02 -0.73 15.24
CA ALA A 234 0.82 -1.44 14.83
C ALA A 234 1.07 -2.95 14.66
N ILE A 235 2.19 -3.33 14.03
CA ILE A 235 2.61 -4.73 13.88
C ILE A 235 2.77 -5.39 15.25
N LEU A 236 3.50 -4.74 16.17
CA LEU A 236 3.74 -5.27 17.51
C LEU A 236 2.47 -5.38 18.36
N LEU A 237 1.52 -4.45 18.21
CA LEU A 237 0.20 -4.53 18.86
C LEU A 237 -0.64 -5.69 18.31
N LYS A 238 -0.65 -5.86 16.98
CA LYS A 238 -1.38 -6.94 16.31
C LYS A 238 -0.80 -8.31 16.70
N ASP A 239 0.52 -8.41 16.77
CA ASP A 239 1.23 -9.62 17.21
C ASP A 239 0.80 -10.05 18.62
N GLN A 240 0.69 -9.10 19.57
CA GLN A 240 0.16 -9.41 20.90
C GLN A 240 -1.27 -9.91 20.90
N GLY A 241 -2.13 -9.39 20.02
CA GLY A 241 -3.50 -9.88 19.85
C GLY A 241 -3.52 -11.33 19.36
N ILE A 242 -2.73 -11.63 18.33
CA ILE A 242 -2.62 -12.97 17.73
C ILE A 242 -2.08 -13.98 18.74
N ILE A 243 -1.04 -13.63 19.52
CA ILE A 243 -0.47 -14.50 20.56
C ILE A 243 -1.49 -14.82 21.65
N LYS A 244 -2.35 -13.85 22.02
CA LYS A 244 -3.40 -14.07 23.03
C LYS A 244 -4.49 -15.02 22.56
N GLU A 245 -4.86 -14.96 21.28
CA GLU A 245 -5.92 -15.79 20.69
C GLU A 245 -5.43 -17.19 20.30
N ASN A 246 -4.19 -17.31 19.82
CA ASN A 246 -3.60 -18.56 19.36
C ASN A 246 -2.39 -18.94 20.22
N LYS A 247 -2.62 -19.80 21.23
CA LYS A 247 -1.64 -20.26 22.24
C LYS A 247 -0.34 -20.88 21.69
N GLU A 248 -0.16 -21.05 20.38
CA GLU A 248 0.97 -21.79 19.77
C GLU A 248 1.57 -21.18 18.47
N LYS A 249 1.34 -19.90 18.12
CA LYS A 249 2.03 -19.32 16.94
C LYS A 249 3.15 -18.35 17.28
N LYS A 250 4.24 -18.49 16.51
CA LYS A 250 5.46 -17.64 16.49
C LYS A 250 5.08 -16.16 16.46
N SER A 251 5.82 -15.36 17.22
CA SER A 251 5.76 -13.90 17.12
C SER A 251 6.09 -13.46 15.69
N PHE A 252 5.45 -12.39 15.23
CA PHE A 252 5.75 -11.78 13.94
C PHE A 252 7.24 -11.38 13.81
N ILE A 253 7.88 -11.00 14.93
CA ILE A 253 9.31 -10.75 15.00
C ILE A 253 9.90 -11.60 16.12
N ASP A 254 10.53 -12.71 15.76
CA ASP A 254 11.12 -13.65 16.71
C ASP A 254 12.04 -12.92 17.72
N GLY A 255 11.75 -13.10 19.01
CA GLY A 255 12.51 -12.50 20.12
C GLY A 255 12.12 -11.06 20.49
N TYR A 256 11.18 -10.44 19.79
CA TYR A 256 10.70 -9.09 20.12
C TYR A 256 9.27 -9.15 20.68
N HIS A 257 9.05 -8.45 21.79
CA HIS A 257 7.73 -8.32 22.39
C HIS A 257 7.47 -6.88 22.77
N LEU A 258 6.25 -6.41 22.50
CA LEU A 258 5.83 -5.08 22.93
C LEU A 258 5.82 -4.99 24.45
N LYS A 259 6.73 -4.20 25.01
CA LYS A 259 6.83 -3.98 26.46
C LYS A 259 5.88 -2.88 26.93
N ARG A 260 5.90 -1.74 26.23
CA ARG A 260 5.18 -0.52 26.61
C ARG A 260 4.98 0.36 25.38
N LEU A 261 3.84 1.05 25.32
CA LEU A 261 3.54 2.09 24.34
C LEU A 261 3.31 3.40 25.11
N GLU A 262 4.09 4.42 24.80
CA GLU A 262 4.03 5.72 25.48
C GLU A 262 3.61 6.81 24.50
N TYR A 263 2.46 7.41 24.76
CA TYR A 263 1.96 8.52 23.97
C TYR A 263 2.29 9.83 24.68
N HIS A 264 2.91 10.74 23.94
CA HIS A 264 3.17 12.10 24.40
C HIS A 264 2.32 13.06 23.59
N TYR A 265 1.60 13.94 24.29
CA TYR A 265 0.87 15.01 23.61
C TYR A 265 1.88 16.01 23.05
N SER A 266 1.95 16.12 21.72
CA SER A 266 2.78 17.11 21.01
C SER A 266 1.88 18.20 20.44
N PRO A 267 1.65 19.31 21.20
CA PRO A 267 0.72 20.36 20.78
C PRO A 267 1.15 21.02 19.47
N PHE A 268 2.44 21.31 19.29
CA PHE A 268 2.93 21.97 18.06
C PHE A 268 2.65 21.16 16.80
N LYS A 269 2.87 19.84 16.85
CA LYS A 269 2.58 18.96 15.72
C LYS A 269 1.08 18.88 15.42
N TYR A 270 0.25 18.82 16.48
CA TYR A 270 -1.20 18.88 16.34
C TYR A 270 -1.67 20.18 15.68
N TYR A 271 -1.12 21.32 16.10
CA TYR A 271 -1.41 22.61 15.48
C TYR A 271 -0.94 22.68 14.02
N SER A 272 0.26 22.16 13.70
CA SER A 272 0.77 22.12 12.32
C SER A 272 -0.13 21.29 11.41
N ASN A 273 -0.48 20.06 11.82
CA ASN A 273 -1.35 19.21 11.01
C ASN A 273 -2.73 19.82 10.79
N ILE A 274 -3.28 20.50 11.80
CA ILE A 274 -4.53 21.23 11.62
C ILE A 274 -4.31 22.40 10.66
N PHE A 275 -3.24 23.18 10.83
CA PHE A 275 -2.94 24.29 9.93
C PHE A 275 -2.78 23.86 8.47
N ASP A 276 -2.10 22.74 8.23
CA ASP A 276 -1.92 22.19 6.89
C ASP A 276 -3.25 21.66 6.33
N SER A 277 -4.03 20.92 7.14
CA SER A 277 -5.36 20.45 6.73
C SER A 277 -6.40 21.57 6.57
N LEU A 278 -6.17 22.75 7.16
CA LEU A 278 -6.98 23.95 6.98
C LEU A 278 -6.71 24.65 5.63
N LYS A 279 -5.55 24.44 5.02
CA LYS A 279 -5.25 24.99 3.68
C LYS A 279 -5.97 24.24 2.56
N ASP A 280 -6.28 22.96 2.77
CA ASP A 280 -6.98 22.11 1.81
C ASP A 280 -8.52 22.12 2.03
N GLY A 281 -9.19 23.04 1.35
CA GLY A 281 -10.41 22.78 0.58
C GLY A 281 -11.80 22.55 1.24
N ASP A 282 -12.02 22.66 2.55
CA ASP A 282 -13.40 22.65 3.12
C ASP A 282 -13.97 24.06 3.28
N LEU A 283 -15.29 24.21 3.11
CA LEU A 283 -16.04 25.47 3.18
C LEU A 283 -16.00 26.17 4.56
N GLU A 284 -15.86 25.44 5.68
CA GLU A 284 -15.61 26.04 7.01
C GLU A 284 -14.16 26.57 7.16
N LYS A 285 -13.24 26.18 6.26
CA LYS A 285 -11.81 26.49 6.35
C LYS A 285 -11.43 27.78 5.66
N GLU A 286 -12.25 28.31 4.75
CA GLU A 286 -11.99 29.61 4.11
C GLU A 286 -12.10 30.78 5.08
N GLU A 287 -12.95 30.69 6.12
CA GLU A 287 -13.09 31.75 7.13
C GLU A 287 -11.82 31.98 7.97
N HIS A 288 -10.95 30.97 8.08
CA HIS A 288 -9.75 31.00 8.94
C HIS A 288 -8.43 31.01 8.16
N LYS A 289 -8.46 31.11 6.82
CA LYS A 289 -7.24 31.17 5.98
C LYS A 289 -6.39 32.42 6.23
N GLU A 290 -7.01 33.53 6.64
CA GLU A 290 -6.37 34.81 6.92
C GLU A 290 -6.13 35.07 8.41
N ASP A 291 -6.49 34.12 9.29
CA ASP A 291 -6.34 34.28 10.73
C ASP A 291 -4.86 34.35 11.14
N ASP A 292 -4.57 35.23 12.10
CA ASP A 292 -3.28 35.25 12.75
C ASP A 292 -3.08 34.00 13.64
N ALA A 293 -1.81 33.63 13.87
CA ALA A 293 -1.49 32.44 14.66
C ALA A 293 -2.18 32.37 16.04
N PRO A 294 -2.35 33.48 16.79
CA PRO A 294 -3.11 33.48 18.05
C PRO A 294 -4.60 33.14 17.89
N SER A 295 -5.29 33.69 16.90
CA SER A 295 -6.72 33.43 16.65
C SER A 295 -6.94 31.97 16.27
N LEU A 296 -6.05 31.44 15.45
CA LEU A 296 -6.08 30.04 15.05
C LEU A 296 -5.83 29.08 16.23
N ILE A 297 -4.82 29.36 17.08
CA ILE A 297 -4.57 28.55 18.29
C ILE A 297 -5.81 28.53 19.19
N LYS A 298 -6.51 29.66 19.32
CA LYS A 298 -7.74 29.76 20.11
C LYS A 298 -8.87 28.92 19.52
N PHE A 299 -9.06 28.96 18.20
CA PHE A 299 -10.02 28.13 17.48
C PHE A 299 -9.75 26.64 17.70
N ILE A 300 -8.51 26.21 17.48
CA ILE A 300 -8.08 24.82 17.63
C ILE A 300 -8.28 24.33 19.07
N ASN A 301 -7.89 25.14 20.06
CA ASN A 301 -8.11 24.83 21.48
C ASN A 301 -9.61 24.71 21.81
N GLY A 302 -10.45 25.54 21.19
CA GLY A 302 -11.91 25.44 21.29
C GLY A 302 -12.41 24.07 20.81
N LYS A 303 -12.06 23.67 19.59
CA LYS A 303 -12.43 22.36 19.01
C LYS A 303 -11.90 21.19 19.84
N PHE A 304 -10.68 21.28 20.35
CA PHE A 304 -10.10 20.25 21.23
C PHE A 304 -10.88 20.12 22.55
N LEU A 305 -11.24 21.25 23.18
CA LEU A 305 -12.06 21.27 24.39
C LEU A 305 -13.45 20.70 24.14
N GLU A 306 -14.07 21.00 22.99
CA GLU A 306 -15.33 20.40 22.58
C GLU A 306 -15.21 18.88 22.44
N ALA A 307 -14.20 18.40 21.71
CA ALA A 307 -13.93 16.97 21.57
C ALA A 307 -13.68 16.28 22.91
N PHE A 308 -12.93 16.92 23.82
CA PHE A 308 -12.67 16.39 25.16
C PHE A 308 -13.94 16.30 26.02
N LYS A 309 -14.90 17.24 25.89
CA LYS A 309 -16.17 17.21 26.63
C LYS A 309 -17.10 16.07 26.16
N ILE A 310 -16.92 15.57 24.94
CA ILE A 310 -17.71 14.43 24.44
C ILE A 310 -17.24 13.15 25.14
N LYS A 311 -18.08 12.65 26.05
CA LYS A 311 -17.81 11.41 26.80
C LYS A 311 -17.64 10.23 25.84
N GLY A 312 -16.52 9.52 25.94
CA GLY A 312 -16.18 8.40 25.06
C GLY A 312 -15.53 8.78 23.73
N SER A 313 -15.25 10.07 23.48
CA SER A 313 -14.38 10.46 22.36
C SER A 313 -12.95 9.97 22.59
N CYS A 314 -12.16 9.80 21.52
CA CYS A 314 -10.75 9.41 21.63
C CYS A 314 -9.96 10.39 22.52
N THR A 315 -10.17 11.70 22.35
CA THR A 315 -9.56 12.75 23.19
C THR A 315 -9.93 12.61 24.65
N ASN A 316 -11.22 12.37 24.95
CA ASN A 316 -11.70 12.15 26.31
C ASN A 316 -11.10 10.88 26.93
N LEU A 317 -11.03 9.79 26.16
CA LEU A 317 -10.49 8.51 26.62
C LEU A 317 -8.99 8.57 26.86
N ILE A 318 -8.21 9.12 25.92
CA ILE A 318 -6.74 9.25 26.02
C ILE A 318 -6.35 10.12 27.21
N LEU A 319 -7.03 11.25 27.42
CA LEU A 319 -6.68 12.18 28.50
C LEU A 319 -7.21 11.78 29.88
N ASN A 320 -8.33 11.04 29.95
CA ASN A 320 -8.90 10.60 31.23
C ASN A 320 -8.38 9.25 31.72
N SER A 321 -7.74 8.43 30.88
CA SER A 321 -7.19 7.11 31.24
C SER A 321 -5.83 7.16 31.98
N ARG A 322 -5.64 8.16 32.87
CA ARG A 322 -4.42 8.54 33.63
C ARG A 322 -3.32 7.46 33.93
N PRO A 323 -2.03 7.85 34.10
CA PRO A 323 -1.41 9.15 33.80
C PRO A 323 -0.16 9.06 32.90
N LEU A 324 0.14 10.17 32.21
CA LEU A 324 1.50 10.67 32.03
C LEU A 324 2.14 10.76 33.42
N LYS A 325 2.81 9.68 33.85
CA LYS A 325 3.76 9.72 34.96
C LYS A 325 5.09 10.10 34.34
N THR A 326 5.37 11.40 34.32
CA THR A 326 6.75 11.89 34.38
C THR A 326 7.37 11.24 35.61
N ILE A 327 8.21 10.23 35.40
CA ILE A 327 9.19 9.79 36.37
C ILE A 327 10.52 9.96 35.67
N PHE A 328 11.22 11.05 36.01
CA PHE A 328 12.66 11.02 36.03
C PHE A 328 13.07 10.01 37.11
N GLN A 329 13.70 8.91 36.68
CA GLN A 329 14.85 8.30 37.34
C GLN A 329 15.53 7.32 36.39
#